data_AF-A0A0A2A2M2-F1
#
_entry.id   AF-A0A0A2A2M2-F1
#
_cell.length_a   1.000
_cell.length_b   1.000
_cell.length_c   1.000
_cell.angle_alpha   90.00
_cell.angle_beta   90.00
_cell.angle_gamma   90.00
#
_symmetry.space_group_name_H-M   'P 1'
#
loop_
_entity.id
_entity.type
_entity.pdbx_description
1 polymer ?
#
loop_
_entity_poly.entity_id
_entity_poly.type
_entity_poly.pdbx_seq_one_letter_code
_entity_poly.pdbx_strand_id
1 'polypeptide(L)'
;MNIKKIKNLERIKNFSQIIFISILLSSCSTLIKKEYPLINSEENINENNNSEKKRIEIKFSCGKDGISKYLDDGWVILKEDSQEKICTWISIPATKDCDMEKDKGCKITKPDKIGEEKIYLLEK
;
A
#
# COMPACT_ATOMS: atom_id res chain seq x y z
N MET A 1 -58.05 -5.79 -20.42
CA MET A 1 -56.76 -5.21 -19.99
C MET A 1 -55.65 -6.12 -20.52
N ASN A 2 -54.80 -5.60 -21.41
CA ASN A 2 -54.01 -6.38 -22.38
C ASN A 2 -52.83 -7.15 -21.74
N ILE A 3 -52.81 -8.48 -21.89
CA ILE A 3 -51.75 -9.42 -21.45
C ILE A 3 -50.35 -9.00 -21.96
N LYS A 4 -50.30 -8.34 -23.11
CA LYS A 4 -49.07 -7.79 -23.72
C LYS A 4 -48.40 -6.70 -22.87
N LYS A 5 -49.17 -5.97 -22.06
CA LYS A 5 -48.69 -4.88 -21.19
C LYS A 5 -48.03 -5.42 -19.91
N ILE A 6 -48.53 -6.55 -19.39
CA ILE A 6 -48.01 -7.21 -18.17
C ILE A 6 -46.65 -7.87 -18.45
N LYS A 7 -46.52 -8.59 -19.57
CA LYS A 7 -45.23 -9.20 -19.99
C LYS A 7 -44.12 -8.18 -20.24
N ASN A 8 -44.47 -6.95 -20.61
CA ASN A 8 -43.51 -5.87 -20.85
C ASN A 8 -42.98 -5.28 -19.53
N LEU A 9 -43.85 -5.17 -18.51
CA LEU A 9 -43.47 -4.71 -17.16
C LEU A 9 -42.52 -5.68 -16.44
N GLU A 10 -42.72 -6.99 -16.59
CA GLU A 10 -41.80 -8.01 -16.05
C GLU A 10 -40.42 -7.98 -16.73
N ARG A 11 -40.36 -7.80 -18.06
CA ARG A 11 -39.08 -7.66 -18.77
C ARG A 11 -38.29 -6.41 -18.35
N ILE A 12 -38.96 -5.28 -18.14
CA ILE A 12 -38.33 -4.03 -17.72
C ILE A 12 -37.73 -4.16 -16.31
N LYS A 13 -38.45 -4.84 -15.39
CA LYS A 13 -37.97 -5.08 -14.02
C LYS A 13 -36.70 -5.94 -13.98
N ASN A 14 -36.62 -6.98 -14.81
CA ASN A 14 -35.43 -7.84 -14.91
C ASN A 14 -34.24 -7.12 -15.56
N PHE A 15 -34.47 -6.23 -16.53
CA PHE A 15 -33.40 -5.42 -17.14
C PHE A 15 -32.82 -4.40 -16.15
N SER A 16 -33.67 -3.83 -15.29
CA SER A 16 -33.23 -2.88 -14.25
C SER A 16 -32.31 -3.51 -13.21
N GLN A 17 -32.46 -4.80 -12.89
CA GLN A 17 -31.60 -5.48 -11.92
C GLN A 17 -30.19 -5.79 -12.47
N ILE A 18 -30.06 -6.03 -13.77
CA ILE A 18 -28.78 -6.36 -14.41
C ILE A 18 -27.85 -5.13 -14.50
N ILE A 19 -28.42 -3.93 -14.65
CA ILE A 19 -27.65 -2.67 -14.75
C ILE A 19 -27.01 -2.28 -13.41
N PHE A 20 -27.61 -2.59 -12.27
CA PHE A 20 -27.04 -2.26 -10.95
C PHE A 20 -25.81 -3.10 -10.60
N ILE A 21 -25.70 -4.33 -11.12
CA ILE A 21 -24.59 -5.25 -10.80
C ILE A 21 -23.29 -4.83 -11.51
N SER A 22 -23.37 -4.20 -12.69
CA SER A 22 -22.16 -3.82 -13.45
C SER A 22 -21.41 -2.62 -12.87
N ILE A 23 -22.09 -1.74 -12.12
CA ILE A 23 -21.49 -0.54 -11.52
C ILE A 23 -20.58 -0.88 -10.33
N LEU A 24 -20.82 -2.01 -9.64
CA LEU A 24 -20.01 -2.44 -8.50
C LEU A 24 -18.65 -3.05 -8.89
N LEU A 25 -18.46 -3.43 -10.16
CA LEU A 25 -17.23 -4.09 -10.64
C LEU A 25 -16.18 -3.11 -11.20
N SER A 26 -16.50 -1.82 -11.33
CA SER A 26 -15.59 -0.83 -11.96
C SER A 26 -14.60 -0.17 -10.98
N SER A 27 -14.71 -0.44 -9.68
CA SER A 27 -13.82 0.19 -8.69
C SER A 27 -12.60 -0.66 -8.36
N CYS A 28 -11.68 -0.75 -9.31
CA CYS A 28 -10.24 -0.84 -9.01
C CYS A 28 -9.46 -0.19 -10.14
N SER A 29 -9.40 1.14 -10.13
CA SER A 29 -8.40 1.86 -10.91
C SER A 29 -7.05 1.62 -10.23
N THR A 30 -6.26 0.66 -10.72
CA THR A 30 -4.84 0.61 -10.41
C THR A 30 -4.24 1.89 -10.97
N LEU A 31 -4.17 2.91 -10.12
CA LEU A 31 -3.40 4.11 -10.39
C LEU A 31 -1.94 3.65 -10.40
N ILE A 32 -1.44 3.29 -11.58
CA ILE A 32 -0.01 3.08 -11.83
C ILE A 32 0.63 4.45 -11.70
N LYS A 33 0.77 4.93 -10.46
CA LYS A 33 1.83 5.86 -10.10
C LYS A 33 3.09 5.11 -10.47
N LYS A 34 3.96 5.73 -11.27
CA LYS A 34 5.28 5.19 -11.63
C LYS A 34 5.96 4.73 -10.33
N GLU A 35 5.84 3.43 -10.07
CA GLU A 35 6.54 2.75 -9.00
C GLU A 35 7.94 2.59 -9.57
N TYR A 36 8.87 3.41 -9.07
CA TYR A 36 10.24 2.97 -9.06
C TYR A 36 10.23 1.60 -8.39
N PRO A 37 10.82 0.56 -9.01
CA PRO A 37 10.66 -0.79 -8.52
C PRO A 37 11.11 -0.84 -7.06
N LEU A 38 10.14 -1.10 -6.19
CA LEU A 38 10.37 -1.40 -4.80
C LEU A 38 10.94 -2.82 -4.83
N ILE A 39 12.26 -2.93 -4.92
CA ILE A 39 12.97 -4.21 -4.95
C ILE A 39 12.77 -4.85 -3.57
N ASN A 40 11.63 -5.51 -3.38
CA ASN A 40 11.64 -6.78 -2.68
C ASN A 40 12.32 -7.76 -3.63
N SER A 41 13.40 -8.36 -3.15
CA SER A 41 14.24 -9.31 -3.87
C SER A 41 13.40 -10.37 -4.60
N GLU A 42 13.27 -10.24 -5.91
CA GLU A 42 13.05 -11.36 -6.83
C GLU A 42 13.52 -10.90 -8.22
N GLU A 43 14.58 -11.54 -8.69
CA GLU A 43 15.20 -11.31 -10.00
C GLU A 43 14.16 -11.42 -11.12
N ASN A 44 14.19 -10.48 -12.06
CA ASN A 44 13.93 -10.80 -13.47
C ASN A 44 14.65 -9.80 -14.38
N ILE A 45 15.57 -10.35 -15.15
CA ILE A 45 16.47 -9.69 -16.07
C ILE A 45 15.75 -9.55 -17.42
N ASN A 46 15.75 -8.36 -18.00
CA ASN A 46 15.70 -8.18 -19.45
C ASN A 46 16.56 -6.95 -19.79
N GLU A 47 17.82 -7.23 -20.13
CA GLU A 47 18.79 -6.23 -20.61
C GLU A 47 18.41 -5.76 -22.01
N ASN A 48 17.99 -4.50 -22.11
CA ASN A 48 18.02 -3.75 -23.35
C ASN A 48 19.18 -2.77 -23.24
N ASN A 49 20.17 -2.88 -24.12
CA ASN A 49 21.44 -2.14 -24.11
C ASN A 49 21.28 -0.68 -24.55
N ASN A 50 20.44 0.08 -23.85
CA ASN A 50 20.55 1.53 -23.80
C ASN A 50 21.30 1.83 -22.50
N SER A 51 22.31 2.70 -22.52
CA SER A 51 23.05 3.10 -21.30
C SER A 51 22.19 4.01 -20.40
N GLU A 52 20.97 3.57 -20.10
CA GLU A 52 20.08 4.21 -19.13
C GLU A 52 20.66 3.95 -17.75
N LYS A 53 21.08 5.05 -17.11
CA LYS A 53 21.48 5.02 -15.72
C LYS A 53 20.37 4.40 -14.89
N LYS A 54 20.68 3.34 -14.16
CA LYS A 54 19.73 2.63 -13.31
C LYS A 54 19.46 3.51 -12.10
N ARG A 55 18.18 3.66 -11.74
CA ARG A 55 17.76 4.44 -10.57
C ARG A 55 16.90 3.61 -9.64
N ILE A 56 17.16 3.70 -8.34
CA ILE A 56 16.39 3.00 -7.31
C ILE A 56 16.08 3.95 -6.16
N GLU A 57 14.91 3.78 -5.54
CA GLU A 57 14.55 4.44 -4.29
C GLU A 57 14.57 3.39 -3.18
N ILE A 58 15.32 3.65 -2.11
CA ILE A 58 15.38 2.75 -0.95
C ILE A 58 15.01 3.49 0.33
N LYS A 59 14.39 2.79 1.26
CA LYS A 59 13.87 3.36 2.50
C LYS A 59 14.37 2.56 3.68
N PHE A 60 14.92 3.25 4.67
CA PHE A 60 15.29 2.66 5.93
C PHE A 60 14.50 3.30 7.06
N SER A 61 13.63 2.52 7.68
CA SER A 61 12.81 2.98 8.79
C SER A 61 13.45 2.65 10.13
N CYS A 62 13.18 3.50 11.13
CA CYS A 62 13.39 3.20 12.55
C CYS A 62 14.85 3.00 12.94
N GLY A 63 15.73 3.87 12.44
CA GLY A 63 17.15 3.89 12.81
C GLY A 63 17.96 2.70 12.31
N LYS A 64 17.39 1.85 11.44
CA LYS A 64 18.18 0.91 10.65
C LYS A 64 18.94 1.73 9.63
N ASP A 65 20.26 1.61 9.60
CA ASP A 65 21.06 2.20 8.52
C ASP A 65 21.70 1.08 7.72
N GLY A 66 21.32 0.98 6.45
CA GLY A 66 21.81 -0.03 5.52
C GLY A 66 22.28 0.55 4.20
N ILE A 67 22.47 1.89 4.14
CA ILE A 67 22.87 2.59 2.90
C ILE A 67 24.29 2.20 2.47
N SER A 68 25.16 1.85 3.42
CA SER A 68 26.56 1.50 3.18
C SER A 68 26.74 0.42 2.12
N LYS A 69 25.93 -0.65 2.16
CA LYS A 69 25.99 -1.72 1.16
C LYS A 69 25.82 -1.21 -0.27
N TYR A 70 24.95 -0.23 -0.48
CA TYR A 70 24.71 0.34 -1.81
C TYR A 70 25.85 1.26 -2.24
N LEU A 71 26.41 2.03 -1.31
CA LEU A 71 27.58 2.87 -1.57
C LEU A 71 28.80 2.04 -1.93
N ASP A 72 29.02 0.93 -1.21
CA ASP A 72 30.09 -0.03 -1.47
C ASP A 72 29.92 -0.73 -2.83
N ASP A 73 28.68 -1.00 -3.23
CA ASP A 73 28.32 -1.53 -4.55
C ASP A 73 28.45 -0.49 -5.69
N GLY A 74 28.86 0.75 -5.38
CA GLY A 74 29.12 1.82 -6.35
C GLY A 74 27.89 2.62 -6.78
N TRP A 75 26.81 2.61 -5.99
CA TRP A 75 25.67 3.49 -6.21
C TRP A 75 25.95 4.90 -5.69
N VAL A 76 25.43 5.92 -6.38
CA VAL A 76 25.56 7.33 -6.01
C VAL A 76 24.24 7.86 -5.47
N ILE A 77 24.26 8.53 -4.32
CA ILE A 77 23.08 9.21 -3.77
C ILE A 77 22.78 10.47 -4.59
N LEU A 78 21.61 10.52 -5.20
CA LEU A 78 21.07 11.71 -5.86
C LEU A 78 20.25 12.59 -4.89
N LYS A 79 19.52 11.95 -3.97
CA LYS A 79 18.66 12.64 -3.01
C LYS A 79 18.55 11.85 -1.71
N GLU A 80 18.53 12.56 -0.58
CA GLU A 80 18.22 12.03 0.75
C GLU A 80 17.10 12.87 1.35
N ASP A 81 16.03 12.22 1.80
CA ASP A 81 14.93 12.81 2.56
C ASP A 81 14.75 12.05 3.90
N SER A 82 14.18 12.72 4.90
CA SER A 82 13.84 12.12 6.19
C SER A 82 12.40 12.45 6.58
N GLN A 83 11.69 11.48 7.14
CA GLN A 83 10.34 11.66 7.66
C GLN A 83 10.12 10.86 8.95
N GLU A 84 9.27 11.36 9.85
CA GLU A 84 8.86 10.60 11.04
C GLU A 84 7.95 9.43 10.67
N LYS A 85 8.15 8.29 11.32
CA LYS A 85 7.36 7.07 11.12
C LYS A 85 7.19 6.30 12.43
N ILE A 86 6.05 5.63 12.55
CA ILE A 86 5.76 4.74 13.68
C ILE A 86 6.54 3.44 13.50
N CYS A 87 7.33 3.09 14.50
CA CYS A 87 8.21 1.92 14.48
C CYS A 87 7.61 0.72 15.19
N THR A 88 6.92 0.96 16.30
CA THR A 88 6.24 -0.07 17.06
C THR A 88 4.88 0.43 17.49
N TRP A 89 3.96 -0.52 17.63
CA TRP A 89 2.63 -0.31 18.18
C TRP A 89 2.54 -1.05 19.51
N ILE A 90 1.90 -0.44 20.50
CA ILE A 90 1.63 -1.07 21.79
C ILE A 90 0.14 -1.09 22.06
N SER A 91 -0.34 -2.19 22.64
CA SER A 91 -1.71 -2.30 23.14
C SER A 91 -1.75 -2.02 24.64
N ILE A 92 -2.61 -1.11 25.05
CA ILE A 92 -2.84 -0.71 26.45
C ILE A 92 -4.31 -0.90 26.81
N PRO A 93 -4.66 -1.00 28.11
CA PRO A 93 -6.05 -1.11 28.51
C PRO A 93 -6.82 0.17 28.20
N ALA A 94 -8.06 0.02 27.75
CA ALA A 94 -8.95 1.12 27.36
C ALA A 94 -9.40 1.96 28.57
N THR A 95 -9.61 1.31 29.72
CA THR A 95 -9.97 1.93 30.99
C THR A 95 -9.15 1.30 32.13
N LYS A 96 -9.12 1.94 33.30
CA LYS A 96 -8.29 1.48 34.44
C LYS A 96 -8.73 0.12 34.99
N ASP A 97 -10.03 -0.17 34.94
CA ASP A 97 -10.62 -1.38 35.55
C ASP A 97 -10.78 -2.54 34.54
N CYS A 98 -10.06 -2.46 33.43
CA CYS A 98 -10.23 -3.33 32.28
C CYS A 98 -9.23 -4.48 32.28
N ASP A 99 -9.73 -5.73 32.28
CA ASP A 99 -8.88 -6.91 32.17
C ASP A 99 -8.64 -7.23 30.69
N MET A 100 -7.42 -6.97 30.21
CA MET A 100 -7.06 -7.15 28.81
C MET A 100 -7.12 -8.60 28.31
N GLU A 101 -7.16 -9.59 29.20
CA GLU A 101 -7.24 -11.00 28.83
C GLU A 101 -8.69 -11.49 28.76
N LYS A 102 -9.55 -10.97 29.65
CA LYS A 102 -10.94 -11.44 29.79
C LYS A 102 -11.96 -10.56 29.07
N ASP A 103 -11.74 -9.26 29.02
CA ASP A 103 -12.75 -8.30 28.54
C ASP A 103 -12.58 -8.01 27.04
N LYS A 104 -13.66 -8.21 26.28
CA LYS A 104 -13.69 -7.87 24.84
C LYS A 104 -13.68 -6.36 24.65
N GLY A 105 -12.91 -5.89 23.66
CA GLY A 105 -12.79 -4.45 23.37
C GLY A 105 -11.92 -3.68 24.37
N CYS A 106 -11.23 -4.39 25.27
CA CYS A 106 -10.42 -3.79 26.32
C CYS A 106 -9.07 -3.21 25.84
N LYS A 107 -8.60 -3.57 24.64
CA LYS A 107 -7.28 -3.18 24.13
C LYS A 107 -7.39 -1.98 23.20
N ILE A 108 -6.64 -0.92 23.50
CA ILE A 108 -6.41 0.22 22.60
C ILE A 108 -4.98 0.12 22.09
N THR A 109 -4.82 0.12 20.77
CA THR A 109 -3.51 0.17 20.13
C THR A 109 -3.12 1.61 19.85
N LYS A 110 -1.92 2.01 20.30
CA LYS A 110 -1.34 3.33 20.06
C LYS A 110 0.11 3.22 19.61
N PRO A 111 0.67 4.26 18.98
CA PRO A 111 2.10 4.31 18.67
C PRO A 111 2.91 4.18 19.97
N ASP A 112 3.89 3.29 19.95
CA ASP A 112 4.80 3.04 21.06
C ASP A 112 6.10 3.81 20.86
N LYS A 113 6.81 3.49 19.77
CA LYS A 113 8.03 4.19 19.36
C LYS A 113 7.80 4.86 18.02
N ILE A 114 8.13 6.15 17.97
CA ILE A 114 8.25 6.92 16.75
C ILE A 114 9.74 7.05 16.46
N GLY A 115 10.12 6.87 15.20
CA GLY A 115 11.50 7.01 14.75
C GLY A 115 11.56 7.63 13.36
N GLU A 116 12.77 7.81 12.86
CA GLU A 116 12.99 8.40 11.54
C GLU A 116 13.01 7.33 10.45
N GLU A 117 12.45 7.66 9.31
CA GLU A 117 12.60 6.94 8.06
C GLU A 117 13.40 7.80 7.08
N LYS A 118 14.54 7.28 6.65
CA LYS A 118 15.37 7.88 5.61
C LYS A 118 15.03 7.29 4.26
N ILE A 119 14.90 8.15 3.25
CA ILE A 119 14.56 7.80 1.87
C ILE A 119 15.72 8.26 1.00
N TYR A 120 16.31 7.33 0.25
CA TYR A 120 17.42 7.61 -0.66
C TYR A 120 17.02 7.32 -2.10
N LEU A 121 17.30 8.27 -2.99
CA LEU A 121 17.28 8.06 -4.43
C LEU A 121 18.71 7.83 -4.91
N LEU A 122 18.97 6.67 -5.51
CA LEU A 122 20.29 6.24 -5.96
C LEU A 122 20.37 6.12 -7.49
N GLU A 123 21.57 6.29 -8.04
CA GLU A 123 21.88 6.12 -9.47
C GLU A 123 23.16 5.28 -9.67
N LYS A 124 23.16 4.41 -10.70
CA LYS A 124 24.31 3.61 -11.14
C LYS A 124 24.34 3.44 -12.66
#